data_AF-A0A853SU88-F1
#
_entry.id   AF-A0A853SU88-F1
#
_cell.length_a   1.000
_cell.length_b   1.000
_cell.length_c   1.000
_cell.angle_alpha   90.00
_cell.angle_beta   90.00
_cell.angle_gamma   90.00
#
_symmetry.space_group_name_H-M   'P 1'
#
loop_
_entity.id
_entity.type
_entity.pdbx_description
1 polymer ?
#
loop_
_entity_poly.entity_id
_entity_poly.type
_entity_poly.pdbx_seq_one_letter_code
_entity_poly.pdbx_strand_id
1 'polypeptide(L)'
;MAVYAITGKLGSGKGKAAIDQIRRYLRDGKRVATNCDVFLEHLMPSTDKSIVIRVPDKPSAVDLYMVGSGNRFIQFEPILQYGRAGITAIAPSPKLLPGFDEHHNGALILDECGSWLNTRNFQDKGRAEMLEWAIHARKYGWDIFFIMQNISQVDKQLRESLLEYVVRLNRLDRMKVPLLSPAIAFMTAGASTGSMPRLHIGVVRLGASPDGLVADRWYFRGDDLNNAYNTTQVFSDSYPHGTHSLLSAWHLSAAVGVPPDFIGPLQATPAALSLLRPRALPPKPPHKHMSKFLFCSLLLGVVLGVFGYHFWGSFFAPEVVQKKEEFVYSKTITGVGYMSQGSTFLVSLSDGRVIQALRFRFVDGGWIAQIEPGLWVRGAA
;
A
#
# COMPACT_ATOMS: atom_id res chain seq x y z
N MET A 1 -6.12 -24.05 -4.70
CA MET A 1 -7.19 -23.46 -5.53
C MET A 1 -8.34 -23.04 -4.63
N ALA A 2 -8.79 -21.79 -4.68
CA ALA A 2 -9.71 -21.26 -3.69
C ALA A 2 -10.78 -20.33 -4.28
N VAL A 3 -11.97 -20.40 -3.70
CA VAL A 3 -13.08 -19.48 -4.00
C VAL A 3 -13.28 -18.55 -2.81
N TYR A 4 -13.08 -17.27 -3.06
CA TYR A 4 -13.14 -16.19 -2.08
C TYR A 4 -14.42 -15.39 -2.26
N ALA A 5 -15.09 -15.06 -1.16
CA ALA A 5 -16.09 -14.00 -1.11
C ALA A 5 -15.52 -12.77 -0.40
N ILE A 6 -15.33 -11.67 -1.14
CA ILE A 6 -14.89 -10.38 -0.61
C ILE A 6 -16.14 -9.58 -0.20
N THR A 7 -16.27 -9.31 1.09
CA THR A 7 -17.43 -8.63 1.67
C THR A 7 -17.06 -7.48 2.59
N GLY A 8 -17.98 -6.52 2.74
CA GLY A 8 -17.80 -5.34 3.58
C GLY A 8 -18.83 -4.26 3.27
N LYS A 9 -18.99 -3.31 4.20
CA LYS A 9 -19.92 -2.17 4.06
C LYS A 9 -19.54 -1.28 2.85
N LEU A 10 -20.45 -0.40 2.45
CA LEU A 10 -20.15 0.60 1.43
C LEU A 10 -18.92 1.45 1.84
N GLY A 11 -17.99 1.64 0.92
CA GLY A 11 -16.75 2.38 1.18
C GLY A 11 -15.74 1.64 2.07
N SER A 12 -15.83 0.31 2.23
CA SER A 12 -14.84 -0.51 2.94
C SER A 12 -13.59 -0.87 2.12
N GLY A 13 -13.53 -0.48 0.85
CA GLY A 13 -12.39 -0.77 -0.04
C GLY A 13 -12.45 -2.09 -0.80
N LYS A 14 -13.65 -2.67 -1.01
CA LYS A 14 -13.84 -3.92 -1.79
C LYS A 14 -13.22 -3.89 -3.18
N GLY A 15 -13.60 -2.91 -4.01
CA GLY A 15 -13.03 -2.75 -5.35
C GLY A 15 -11.51 -2.61 -5.30
N LYS A 16 -10.97 -1.78 -4.39
CA LYS A 16 -9.52 -1.64 -4.21
C LYS A 16 -8.82 -2.96 -3.85
N ALA A 17 -9.40 -3.76 -2.95
CA ALA A 17 -8.84 -5.07 -2.60
C ALA A 17 -8.79 -6.00 -3.82
N ALA A 18 -9.85 -5.97 -4.63
CA ALA A 18 -9.94 -6.76 -5.84
C ALA A 18 -8.91 -6.33 -6.90
N ILE A 19 -8.78 -5.02 -7.15
CA ILE A 19 -7.77 -4.48 -8.07
C ILE A 19 -6.35 -4.75 -7.55
N ASP A 20 -6.12 -4.67 -6.24
CA ASP A 20 -4.84 -5.06 -5.64
C ASP A 20 -4.54 -6.54 -5.89
N GLN A 21 -5.56 -7.40 -5.82
CA GLN A 21 -5.41 -8.82 -6.14
C GLN A 21 -5.08 -9.04 -7.61
N ILE A 22 -5.79 -8.36 -8.53
CA ILE A 22 -5.47 -8.37 -9.98
C ILE A 22 -3.99 -8.03 -10.18
N ARG A 23 -3.53 -6.93 -9.58
CA ARG A 23 -2.13 -6.50 -9.68
C ARG A 23 -1.14 -7.54 -9.17
N ARG A 24 -1.43 -8.21 -8.04
CA ARG A 24 -0.57 -9.27 -7.49
C ARG A 24 -0.47 -10.44 -8.45
N TYR A 25 -1.59 -10.94 -8.97
CA TYR A 25 -1.59 -12.05 -9.93
C TYR A 25 -0.85 -11.68 -11.22
N LEU A 26 -1.05 -10.48 -11.76
CA LEU A 26 -0.33 -10.02 -12.95
C LEU A 26 1.19 -9.93 -12.72
N ARG A 27 1.63 -9.41 -11.56
CA ARG A 27 3.06 -9.36 -11.20
C ARG A 27 3.70 -10.73 -11.06
N ASP A 28 2.94 -11.72 -10.64
CA ASP A 28 3.39 -13.11 -10.57
C ASP A 28 3.37 -13.80 -11.95
N GLY A 29 2.97 -13.11 -13.02
CA GLY A 29 2.84 -13.67 -14.37
C GLY A 29 1.67 -14.63 -14.52
N LYS A 30 0.66 -14.55 -13.64
CA LYS A 30 -0.53 -15.40 -13.65
C LYS A 30 -1.62 -14.77 -14.53
N ARG A 31 -2.49 -15.60 -15.09
CA ARG A 31 -3.63 -15.12 -15.90
C ARG A 31 -4.65 -14.42 -15.01
N VAL A 32 -5.30 -13.40 -15.55
CA VAL A 32 -6.39 -12.69 -14.85
C VAL A 32 -7.57 -12.47 -15.78
N ALA A 33 -8.77 -12.71 -15.25
CA ALA A 33 -10.04 -12.39 -15.88
C ALA A 33 -10.93 -11.60 -14.92
N THR A 34 -11.70 -10.64 -15.43
CA THR A 34 -12.62 -9.84 -14.61
C THR A 34 -13.77 -9.22 -15.39
N ASN A 35 -14.87 -8.91 -14.72
CA ASN A 35 -15.96 -8.08 -15.26
C ASN A 35 -15.81 -6.59 -14.88
N CYS A 36 -14.77 -6.22 -14.13
CA CYS A 36 -14.50 -4.83 -13.81
C CYS A 36 -13.81 -4.13 -14.98
N ASP A 37 -14.12 -2.85 -15.20
CA ASP A 37 -13.33 -2.01 -16.10
C ASP A 37 -12.01 -1.66 -15.40
N VAL A 38 -10.91 -2.17 -15.95
CA VAL A 38 -9.55 -2.00 -15.42
C VAL A 38 -8.68 -1.27 -16.43
N PHE A 39 -7.91 -0.29 -15.96
CA PHE A 39 -7.00 0.52 -16.75
C PHE A 39 -5.55 0.09 -16.47
N LEU A 40 -5.01 -0.77 -17.34
CA LEU A 40 -3.70 -1.40 -17.14
C LEU A 40 -2.54 -0.41 -17.16
N GLU A 41 -2.66 0.71 -17.88
CA GLU A 41 -1.71 1.83 -17.91
C GLU A 41 -1.51 2.50 -16.54
N HIS A 42 -2.49 2.38 -15.64
CA HIS A 42 -2.43 2.89 -14.27
C HIS A 42 -2.19 1.79 -13.24
N LEU A 43 -2.36 0.52 -13.63
CA LEU A 43 -2.20 -0.64 -12.75
C LEU A 43 -0.79 -1.23 -12.76
N MET A 44 -0.16 -1.28 -13.95
CA MET A 44 1.10 -1.97 -14.21
C MET A 44 2.13 -1.02 -14.85
N PRO A 45 3.44 -1.29 -14.70
CA PRO A 45 4.48 -0.49 -15.36
C PRO A 45 4.31 -0.48 -16.89
N SER A 46 4.76 0.59 -17.55
CA SER A 46 4.74 0.73 -19.01
C SER A 46 5.52 -0.34 -19.78
N THR A 47 6.37 -1.10 -19.09
CA THR A 47 7.11 -2.23 -19.66
C THR A 47 6.35 -3.56 -19.61
N ASP A 48 5.23 -3.62 -18.89
CA ASP A 48 4.49 -4.83 -18.59
C ASP A 48 3.58 -5.28 -19.74
N LYS A 49 3.73 -6.53 -20.16
CA LYS A 49 3.00 -7.11 -21.31
C LYS A 49 1.84 -8.00 -20.89
N SER A 50 1.54 -8.08 -19.59
CA SER A 50 0.46 -8.91 -19.08
C SER A 50 -0.88 -8.36 -19.58
N ILE A 51 -1.78 -9.28 -19.91
CA ILE A 51 -3.12 -8.97 -20.38
C ILE A 51 -4.15 -9.40 -19.35
N VAL A 52 -5.29 -8.71 -19.34
CA VAL A 52 -6.46 -9.08 -18.54
C VAL A 52 -7.59 -9.42 -19.50
N ILE A 53 -8.31 -10.49 -19.21
CA ILE A 53 -9.49 -10.90 -19.96
C ILE A 53 -10.71 -10.20 -19.34
N ARG A 54 -11.38 -9.36 -20.11
CA ARG A 54 -12.64 -8.73 -19.74
C ARG A 54 -13.79 -9.65 -20.16
N VAL A 55 -14.50 -10.23 -19.20
CA VAL A 55 -15.78 -10.92 -19.42
C VAL A 55 -16.92 -9.89 -19.38
N PRO A 56 -18.13 -10.16 -19.87
CA PRO A 56 -19.25 -9.23 -19.76
C PRO A 56 -19.57 -8.80 -18.32
N ASP A 57 -20.27 -7.68 -18.15
CA ASP A 57 -20.69 -7.17 -16.84
C ASP A 57 -21.38 -8.24 -16.00
N LYS A 58 -22.27 -9.01 -16.63
CA LYS A 58 -22.96 -10.17 -16.05
C LYS A 58 -22.66 -11.39 -16.93
N PRO A 59 -21.59 -12.15 -16.64
CA PRO A 59 -21.14 -13.21 -17.54
C PRO A 59 -22.09 -14.40 -17.51
N SER A 60 -22.36 -14.96 -18.70
CA SER A 60 -23.02 -16.26 -18.84
C SER A 60 -22.03 -17.41 -18.59
N ALA A 61 -22.53 -18.65 -18.47
CA ALA A 61 -21.65 -19.82 -18.40
C ALA A 61 -20.74 -19.93 -19.64
N VAL A 62 -21.26 -19.58 -20.82
CA VAL A 62 -20.51 -19.58 -22.08
C VAL A 62 -19.34 -18.60 -22.03
N ASP A 63 -19.56 -17.39 -21.51
CA ASP A 63 -18.49 -16.39 -21.34
C ASP A 63 -17.38 -16.93 -20.43
N LEU A 64 -17.75 -17.57 -19.32
CA LEU A 64 -16.78 -18.14 -18.38
C LEU A 64 -16.03 -19.33 -18.97
N TYR A 65 -16.67 -20.14 -19.82
CA TYR A 65 -15.97 -21.15 -20.59
C TYR A 65 -14.98 -20.54 -21.58
N MET A 66 -15.35 -19.49 -22.31
CA MET A 66 -14.49 -18.79 -23.28
C MET A 66 -13.19 -18.24 -22.68
N VAL A 67 -13.17 -17.94 -21.37
CA VAL A 67 -11.96 -17.52 -20.66
C VAL A 67 -10.86 -18.62 -20.71
N GLY A 68 -11.24 -19.89 -20.86
CA GLY A 68 -10.33 -21.02 -20.95
C GLY A 68 -9.66 -21.36 -19.61
N SER A 69 -8.47 -21.96 -19.65
CA SER A 69 -7.77 -22.34 -18.41
C SER A 69 -7.00 -21.19 -17.75
N GLY A 70 -7.12 -21.03 -16.44
CA GLY A 70 -6.33 -20.06 -15.67
C GLY A 70 -4.88 -20.50 -15.45
N ASN A 71 -4.58 -21.78 -15.61
CA ASN A 71 -3.28 -22.37 -15.33
C ASN A 71 -2.64 -22.92 -16.61
N ARG A 72 -1.41 -22.49 -16.90
CA ARG A 72 -0.66 -22.93 -18.10
C ARG A 72 -0.42 -24.44 -18.19
N PHE A 73 -0.54 -25.17 -17.08
CA PHE A 73 -0.36 -26.62 -17.02
C PHE A 73 -1.69 -27.39 -17.04
N ILE A 74 -2.80 -26.71 -17.35
CA ILE A 74 -4.09 -27.36 -17.55
C ILE A 74 -4.50 -27.13 -19.01
N GLN A 75 -4.55 -28.23 -19.77
CA GLN A 75 -5.08 -28.22 -21.12
C GLN A 75 -6.60 -28.30 -21.04
N PHE A 76 -7.26 -27.19 -21.37
CA PHE A 76 -8.71 -27.09 -21.43
C PHE A 76 -9.11 -26.15 -22.56
N GLU A 77 -9.82 -26.70 -23.54
CA GLU A 77 -10.38 -25.95 -24.67
C GLU A 77 -11.89 -26.23 -24.73
N PRO A 78 -12.74 -25.23 -24.42
CA PRO A 78 -14.19 -25.40 -24.53
C PRO A 78 -14.60 -25.51 -26.00
N ILE A 79 -15.56 -26.38 -26.30
CA ILE A 79 -16.13 -26.50 -27.64
C ILE A 79 -17.38 -25.64 -27.68
N LEU A 80 -17.37 -24.62 -28.53
CA LEU A 80 -18.53 -23.75 -28.75
C LEU A 80 -19.38 -24.30 -29.90
N GLN A 81 -20.67 -24.50 -29.63
CA GLN A 81 -21.64 -24.91 -30.63
C GLN A 81 -22.61 -23.78 -30.89
N TYR A 82 -22.89 -23.52 -32.16
CA TYR A 82 -23.89 -22.54 -32.57
C TYR A 82 -25.19 -23.25 -32.90
N GLY A 83 -26.26 -22.91 -32.17
CA GLY A 83 -27.59 -23.48 -32.37
C GLY A 83 -28.66 -22.41 -32.53
N ARG A 84 -29.92 -22.86 -32.74
CA ARG A 84 -31.09 -21.96 -32.84
C ARG A 84 -31.34 -21.16 -31.56
N ALA A 85 -30.88 -21.65 -30.41
CA ALA A 85 -31.03 -21.00 -29.11
C ALA A 85 -29.83 -20.10 -28.74
N GLY A 86 -28.87 -19.90 -29.65
CA GLY A 86 -27.64 -19.15 -29.40
C GLY A 86 -26.40 -20.05 -29.31
N ILE A 87 -25.35 -19.51 -28.69
CA ILE A 87 -24.09 -20.23 -28.48
C ILE A 87 -24.21 -21.08 -27.21
N THR A 88 -23.84 -22.35 -27.30
CA THR A 88 -23.69 -23.24 -26.15
C THR A 88 -22.24 -23.68 -26.02
N ALA A 89 -21.79 -23.90 -24.78
CA ALA A 89 -20.44 -24.36 -24.49
C ALA A 89 -20.48 -25.81 -23.98
N ILE A 90 -19.69 -26.67 -24.60
CA ILE A 90 -19.43 -28.03 -24.11
C ILE A 90 -18.04 -28.03 -23.49
N ALA A 91 -17.96 -28.49 -22.25
CA ALA A 91 -16.72 -28.54 -21.48
C ALA A 91 -16.15 -29.96 -21.49
N PRO A 92 -15.13 -30.26 -22.33
CA PRO A 92 -14.41 -31.52 -22.20
C PRO A 92 -13.69 -31.56 -20.86
N SER A 93 -13.39 -32.78 -20.38
CA SER A 93 -12.63 -32.93 -19.14
C SER A 93 -11.24 -32.29 -19.28
N PRO A 94 -10.83 -31.39 -18.37
CA PRO A 94 -9.51 -30.76 -18.42
C PRO A 94 -8.41 -31.80 -18.19
N LYS A 95 -7.30 -31.67 -18.92
CA LYS A 95 -6.14 -32.56 -18.80
C LYS A 95 -4.98 -31.84 -18.14
N LEU A 96 -4.44 -32.43 -17.07
CA LEU A 96 -3.23 -31.93 -16.43
C LEU A 96 -2.00 -32.25 -17.29
N LEU A 97 -1.17 -31.24 -17.52
CA LEU A 97 0.10 -31.37 -18.19
C LEU A 97 1.22 -31.63 -17.18
N PRO A 98 2.35 -32.24 -17.58
CA PRO A 98 3.50 -32.41 -16.71
C PRO A 98 3.98 -31.07 -16.14
N GLY A 99 4.29 -31.03 -14.85
CA GLY A 99 4.69 -29.80 -14.15
C GLY A 99 3.52 -28.98 -13.59
N PHE A 100 2.31 -29.56 -13.53
CA PHE A 100 1.18 -28.95 -12.85
C PHE A 100 1.51 -28.57 -11.40
N ASP A 101 1.23 -27.31 -11.08
CA ASP A 101 1.34 -26.73 -9.76
C ASP A 101 0.25 -25.67 -9.60
N GLU A 102 -0.50 -25.75 -8.50
CA GLU A 102 -1.58 -24.83 -8.15
C GLU A 102 -1.09 -23.40 -7.95
N HIS A 103 0.19 -23.18 -7.65
CA HIS A 103 0.73 -21.83 -7.56
C HIS A 103 0.55 -21.03 -8.86
N HIS A 104 0.41 -21.70 -10.02
CA HIS A 104 0.24 -21.07 -11.32
C HIS A 104 -1.22 -20.78 -11.70
N ASN A 105 -2.18 -20.98 -10.79
CA ASN A 105 -3.57 -20.66 -11.07
C ASN A 105 -3.77 -19.17 -11.32
N GLY A 106 -4.68 -18.87 -12.24
CA GLY A 106 -5.09 -17.51 -12.55
C GLY A 106 -6.15 -17.00 -11.58
N ALA A 107 -6.44 -15.70 -11.62
CA ALA A 107 -7.51 -15.10 -10.84
C ALA A 107 -8.71 -14.71 -11.71
N LEU A 108 -9.91 -15.10 -11.31
CA LEU A 108 -11.17 -14.61 -11.88
C LEU A 108 -11.85 -13.71 -10.83
N ILE A 109 -11.92 -12.41 -11.10
CA ILE A 109 -12.48 -11.42 -10.17
C ILE A 109 -13.81 -10.94 -10.71
N LEU A 110 -14.88 -11.16 -9.95
CA LEU A 110 -16.23 -10.80 -10.34
C LEU A 110 -16.82 -9.83 -9.31
N ASP A 111 -17.24 -8.65 -9.74
CA ASP A 111 -17.89 -7.64 -8.89
C ASP A 111 -19.41 -7.63 -9.05
N GLU A 112 -20.09 -7.11 -8.03
CA GLU A 112 -21.55 -7.03 -7.92
C GLU A 112 -22.27 -8.40 -7.99
N CYS A 113 -21.59 -9.47 -7.58
CA CYS A 113 -22.09 -10.84 -7.62
C CYS A 113 -23.28 -11.09 -6.67
N GLY A 114 -23.52 -10.21 -5.70
CA GLY A 114 -24.70 -10.27 -4.84
C GLY A 114 -26.02 -10.21 -5.63
N SER A 115 -26.01 -9.57 -6.80
CA SER A 115 -27.16 -9.56 -7.71
C SER A 115 -27.27 -10.85 -8.55
N TRP A 116 -26.16 -11.56 -8.78
CA TRP A 116 -26.09 -12.74 -9.66
C TRP A 116 -26.28 -14.07 -8.92
N LEU A 117 -25.85 -14.12 -7.66
CA LEU A 117 -25.90 -15.32 -6.81
C LEU A 117 -27.12 -15.33 -5.87
N ASN A 118 -28.07 -14.41 -6.09
CA ASN A 118 -29.25 -14.24 -5.25
C ASN A 118 -30.25 -15.40 -5.41
N THR A 119 -30.78 -15.87 -4.28
CA THR A 119 -31.78 -16.94 -4.14
C THR A 119 -33.09 -16.68 -4.88
N ARG A 120 -33.53 -15.42 -4.98
CA ARG A 120 -34.86 -15.07 -5.50
C ARG A 120 -35.01 -15.22 -7.02
N ASN A 121 -33.88 -15.24 -7.72
CA ASN A 121 -33.79 -15.32 -9.18
C ASN A 121 -33.21 -16.68 -9.63
N PHE A 122 -33.29 -17.71 -8.78
CA PHE A 122 -32.73 -19.03 -9.07
C PHE A 122 -33.39 -19.73 -10.27
N GLN A 123 -34.61 -19.32 -10.65
CA GLN A 123 -35.33 -19.87 -11.81
C GLN A 123 -34.90 -19.30 -13.16
N ASP A 124 -34.00 -18.30 -13.19
CA ASP A 124 -33.54 -17.69 -14.43
C ASP A 124 -32.66 -18.68 -15.24
N LYS A 125 -33.02 -18.90 -16.51
CA LYS A 125 -32.30 -19.79 -17.44
C LYS A 125 -30.82 -19.38 -17.56
N GLY A 126 -29.90 -20.32 -17.39
CA GLY A 126 -28.45 -20.12 -17.52
C GLY A 126 -27.69 -19.89 -16.20
N ARG A 127 -28.37 -19.57 -15.08
CA ARG A 127 -27.67 -19.43 -13.78
C ARG A 127 -27.16 -20.75 -13.22
N ALA A 128 -27.93 -21.82 -13.36
CA ALA A 128 -27.51 -23.16 -12.94
C ALA A 128 -26.20 -23.57 -13.63
N GLU A 129 -26.09 -23.30 -14.93
CA GLU A 129 -24.89 -23.58 -15.72
C GLU A 129 -23.69 -22.72 -15.27
N MET A 130 -23.92 -21.45 -14.92
CA MET A 130 -22.87 -20.57 -14.40
C MET A 130 -22.38 -21.04 -13.02
N LEU A 131 -23.30 -21.44 -12.13
CA LEU A 131 -22.96 -21.99 -10.82
C LEU A 131 -22.21 -23.32 -10.95
N GLU A 132 -22.64 -24.19 -11.87
CA GLU A 132 -21.95 -25.44 -12.18
C GLU A 132 -20.53 -25.18 -12.70
N TRP A 133 -20.35 -24.17 -13.56
CA TRP A 133 -19.03 -23.72 -13.97
C TRP A 133 -18.19 -23.27 -12.77
N ALA A 134 -18.76 -22.45 -11.87
CA ALA A 134 -18.05 -21.91 -10.71
C ALA A 134 -17.61 -23.01 -9.72
N ILE A 135 -18.42 -24.06 -9.52
CA ILE A 135 -18.06 -25.25 -8.74
C ILE A 135 -16.83 -25.95 -9.36
N HIS A 136 -16.77 -25.99 -10.69
CA HIS A 136 -15.68 -26.63 -11.44
C HIS A 136 -14.49 -25.72 -11.75
N ALA A 137 -14.54 -24.44 -11.44
CA ALA A 137 -13.49 -23.48 -11.78
C ALA A 137 -12.09 -23.86 -11.26
N ARG A 138 -12.03 -24.56 -10.12
CA ARG A 138 -10.79 -25.15 -9.60
C ARG A 138 -10.16 -26.10 -10.64
N LYS A 139 -10.95 -26.98 -11.26
CA LYS A 139 -10.46 -27.91 -12.30
C LYS A 139 -9.95 -27.17 -13.55
N TYR A 140 -10.40 -25.93 -13.76
CA TYR A 140 -9.97 -25.08 -14.88
C TYR A 140 -8.76 -24.19 -14.54
N GLY A 141 -8.26 -24.20 -13.31
CA GLY A 141 -7.07 -23.44 -12.94
C GLY A 141 -7.34 -22.01 -12.47
N TRP A 142 -8.56 -21.70 -12.02
CA TRP A 142 -8.95 -20.36 -11.57
C TRP A 142 -9.20 -20.30 -10.07
N ASP A 143 -8.58 -19.32 -9.41
CA ASP A 143 -8.97 -18.82 -8.10
C ASP A 143 -10.02 -17.72 -8.28
N ILE A 144 -11.22 -17.92 -7.74
CA ILE A 144 -12.35 -17.00 -7.97
C ILE A 144 -12.49 -16.03 -6.79
N PHE A 145 -12.68 -14.75 -7.08
CA PHE A 145 -12.98 -13.71 -6.13
C PHE A 145 -14.36 -13.11 -6.44
N PHE A 146 -15.37 -13.53 -5.70
CA PHE A 146 -16.71 -12.94 -5.75
C PHE A 146 -16.77 -11.74 -4.81
N ILE A 147 -17.02 -10.56 -5.35
CA ILE A 147 -17.20 -9.35 -4.56
C ILE A 147 -18.70 -9.12 -4.37
N MET A 148 -19.09 -8.94 -3.10
CA MET A 148 -20.48 -8.76 -2.74
C MET A 148 -20.61 -7.90 -1.49
N GLN A 149 -21.69 -7.15 -1.37
CA GLN A 149 -21.90 -6.32 -0.19
C GLN A 149 -22.22 -7.17 1.04
N ASN A 150 -23.07 -8.18 0.89
CA ASN A 150 -23.48 -9.07 1.97
C ASN A 150 -23.56 -10.52 1.48
N ILE A 151 -22.80 -11.41 2.13
CA ILE A 151 -22.78 -12.84 1.82
C ILE A 151 -24.12 -13.55 2.10
N SER A 152 -24.97 -12.98 2.95
CA SER A 152 -26.30 -13.54 3.23
C SER A 152 -27.29 -13.39 2.06
N GLN A 153 -26.92 -12.65 1.01
CA GLN A 153 -27.71 -12.59 -0.23
C GLN A 153 -27.59 -13.86 -1.07
N VAL A 154 -26.52 -14.64 -0.87
CA VAL A 154 -26.27 -15.91 -1.56
C VAL A 154 -27.04 -17.03 -0.86
N ASP A 155 -27.56 -17.99 -1.64
CA ASP A 155 -28.21 -19.18 -1.09
C ASP A 155 -27.33 -19.89 -0.06
N LYS A 156 -27.93 -20.42 1.01
CA LYS A 156 -27.18 -21.07 2.09
C LYS A 156 -26.38 -22.26 1.57
N GLN A 157 -26.95 -23.11 0.72
CA GLN A 157 -26.27 -24.28 0.18
C GLN A 157 -25.13 -23.89 -0.76
N LEU A 158 -25.36 -22.92 -1.65
CA LEU A 158 -24.31 -22.40 -2.54
C LEU A 158 -23.19 -21.74 -1.74
N ARG A 159 -23.52 -20.96 -0.71
CA ARG A 159 -22.53 -20.31 0.15
C ARG A 159 -21.64 -21.31 0.88
N GLU A 160 -22.20 -22.40 1.39
CA GLU A 160 -21.45 -23.41 2.15
C GLU A 160 -20.63 -24.35 1.24
N SER A 161 -21.10 -24.60 0.02
CA SER A 161 -20.43 -25.49 -0.95
C SER A 161 -19.41 -24.77 -1.84
N LEU A 162 -19.73 -23.57 -2.31
CA LEU A 162 -18.94 -22.81 -3.27
C LEU A 162 -17.85 -21.97 -2.58
N LEU A 163 -18.18 -21.30 -1.46
CA LEU A 163 -17.29 -20.31 -0.84
C LEU A 163 -16.41 -20.93 0.24
N GLU A 164 -15.13 -21.07 -0.07
CA GLU A 164 -14.14 -21.63 0.86
C GLU A 164 -13.62 -20.57 1.83
N TYR A 165 -13.40 -19.35 1.35
CA TYR A 165 -12.91 -18.25 2.17
C TYR A 165 -13.83 -17.04 2.10
N VAL A 166 -14.03 -16.39 3.24
CA VAL A 166 -14.74 -15.11 3.33
C VAL A 166 -13.78 -14.04 3.83
N VAL A 167 -13.53 -13.06 2.98
CA VAL A 167 -12.68 -11.91 3.28
C VAL A 167 -13.56 -10.76 3.76
N ARG A 168 -13.43 -10.39 5.03
CA ARG A 168 -14.16 -9.25 5.61
C ARG A 168 -13.25 -8.03 5.63
N LEU A 169 -13.56 -7.04 4.79
CA LEU A 169 -12.78 -5.80 4.68
C LEU A 169 -13.26 -4.74 5.66
N ASN A 170 -12.30 -4.19 6.39
CA ASN A 170 -12.47 -3.04 7.27
C ASN A 170 -11.43 -1.96 6.95
N ARG A 171 -11.85 -0.71 7.10
CA ARG A 171 -10.99 0.46 6.91
C ARG A 171 -10.47 0.93 8.28
N LEU A 172 -9.16 1.03 8.44
CA LEU A 172 -8.55 1.39 9.73
C LEU A 172 -8.52 2.89 9.98
N ASP A 173 -8.58 3.71 8.93
CA ASP A 173 -8.64 5.17 9.03
C ASP A 173 -9.84 5.67 9.84
N ARG A 174 -10.94 4.90 9.86
CA ARG A 174 -12.14 5.19 10.66
C ARG A 174 -12.03 4.70 12.10
N MET A 175 -11.04 3.88 12.44
CA MET A 175 -10.80 3.45 13.81
C MET A 175 -9.91 4.46 14.52
N LYS A 176 -10.54 5.32 15.33
CA LYS A 176 -9.82 6.15 16.30
C LYS A 176 -9.35 5.23 17.43
N VAL A 177 -8.06 4.94 17.49
CA VAL A 177 -7.50 4.15 18.60
C VAL A 177 -7.32 5.10 19.79
N PRO A 178 -7.98 4.85 20.95
CA PRO A 178 -7.75 5.63 22.16
C PRO A 178 -6.25 5.55 22.52
N LEU A 179 -5.67 6.65 23.00
CA LEU A 179 -4.25 6.81 23.40
C LEU A 179 -3.21 7.05 22.29
N LEU A 180 -3.26 6.35 21.15
CA LEU A 180 -2.27 6.52 20.08
C LEU A 180 -2.45 7.81 19.27
N SER A 181 -3.69 8.21 19.00
CA SER A 181 -3.98 9.45 18.24
C SER A 181 -3.50 10.73 18.95
N PRO A 182 -3.66 10.91 20.28
CA PRO A 182 -3.07 12.02 21.03
C PRO A 182 -1.54 12.02 21.03
N ALA A 183 -0.91 10.84 21.15
CA ALA A 183 0.55 10.72 21.15
C ALA A 183 1.16 11.11 19.79
N ILE A 184 0.53 10.69 18.68
CA ILE A 184 0.95 11.08 17.32
C ILE A 184 0.74 12.58 17.09
N ALA A 185 -0.39 13.14 17.54
CA ALA A 185 -0.65 14.58 17.44
C ALA A 185 0.34 15.41 18.26
N PHE A 186 0.70 14.94 19.45
CA PHE A 186 1.71 15.54 20.33
C PHE A 186 3.13 15.46 19.70
N MET A 187 3.52 14.29 19.21
CA MET A 187 4.82 14.05 18.56
C MET A 187 4.97 14.83 17.24
N THR A 188 3.88 15.13 16.54
CA THR A 188 3.89 15.91 15.29
C THR A 188 3.64 17.40 15.49
N ALA A 189 3.73 17.90 16.74
CA ALA A 189 3.51 19.31 17.10
C ALA A 189 2.21 19.90 16.51
N GLY A 190 1.15 19.09 16.41
CA GLY A 190 -0.13 19.51 15.84
C GLY A 190 -0.20 19.61 14.31
N ALA A 191 0.87 19.28 13.58
CA ALA A 191 0.87 19.30 12.11
C ALA A 191 0.04 18.17 11.48
N SER A 192 -0.26 17.10 12.23
CA SER A 192 -1.17 16.04 11.80
C SER A 192 -2.31 15.85 12.80
N THR A 193 -3.54 15.72 12.33
CA THR A 193 -4.75 15.59 13.15
C THR A 193 -4.88 14.22 13.85
N GLY A 194 -3.78 13.47 13.99
CA GLY A 194 -3.80 12.10 14.55
C GLY A 194 -4.62 11.11 13.71
N SER A 195 -4.93 11.46 12.45
CA SER A 195 -5.65 10.60 11.50
C SER A 195 -4.71 9.53 10.96
N MET A 196 -5.03 8.28 11.20
CA MET A 196 -4.26 7.14 10.69
C MET A 196 -4.22 7.17 9.15
N PRO A 197 -3.10 6.81 8.52
CA PRO A 197 -3.04 6.65 7.06
C PRO A 197 -4.13 5.69 6.59
N ARG A 198 -4.65 5.89 5.36
CA ARG A 198 -5.78 5.13 4.77
C ARG A 198 -5.48 3.65 4.54
N LEU A 199 -5.31 2.89 5.62
CA LEU A 199 -4.99 1.47 5.59
C LEU A 199 -6.27 0.64 5.63
N HIS A 200 -6.33 -0.40 4.80
CA HIS A 200 -7.39 -1.38 4.75
C HIS A 200 -6.86 -2.71 5.30
N ILE A 201 -7.68 -3.38 6.11
CA ILE A 201 -7.43 -4.76 6.56
C ILE A 201 -8.57 -5.65 6.07
N GLY A 202 -8.21 -6.71 5.37
CA GLY A 202 -9.09 -7.83 5.06
C GLY A 202 -8.76 -9.03 5.92
N VAL A 203 -9.68 -9.45 6.78
CA VAL A 203 -9.49 -10.69 7.55
C VAL A 203 -10.11 -11.84 6.75
N VAL A 204 -9.28 -12.76 6.28
CA VAL A 204 -9.68 -13.95 5.54
C VAL A 204 -10.02 -15.05 6.53
N ARG A 205 -11.27 -15.52 6.51
CA ARG A 205 -11.73 -16.63 7.35
C ARG A 205 -12.14 -17.82 6.50
N LEU A 206 -11.89 -19.02 7.00
CA LEU A 206 -12.37 -20.26 6.40
C LEU A 206 -13.88 -20.41 6.64
N GLY A 207 -14.60 -20.73 5.57
CA GLY A 207 -16.04 -20.89 5.57
C GLY A 207 -16.83 -19.59 5.70
N ALA A 208 -18.15 -19.72 5.63
CA ALA A 208 -19.06 -18.57 5.63
C ALA A 208 -19.30 -17.95 7.02
N SER A 209 -18.99 -18.68 8.10
CA SER A 209 -19.28 -18.24 9.46
C SER A 209 -18.45 -17.01 9.86
N PRO A 210 -18.99 -16.10 10.69
CA PRO A 210 -18.21 -15.00 11.27
C PRO A 210 -17.07 -15.49 12.19
N ASP A 211 -17.28 -16.61 12.86
CA ASP A 211 -16.37 -17.21 13.83
C ASP A 211 -15.42 -18.25 13.22
N GLY A 212 -15.40 -18.35 11.88
CA GLY A 212 -14.48 -19.23 11.16
C GLY A 212 -13.01 -18.91 11.46
N LEU A 213 -12.17 -19.93 11.35
CA LEU A 213 -10.73 -19.82 11.58
C LEU A 213 -10.12 -18.75 10.66
N VAL A 214 -9.29 -17.87 11.23
CA VAL A 214 -8.57 -16.87 10.44
C VAL A 214 -7.44 -17.56 9.68
N ALA A 215 -7.57 -17.63 8.36
CA ALA A 215 -6.58 -18.24 7.48
C ALA A 215 -5.47 -17.26 7.08
N ASP A 216 -5.84 -16.00 6.80
CA ASP A 216 -4.91 -14.98 6.33
C ASP A 216 -5.41 -13.55 6.65
N ARG A 217 -4.55 -12.55 6.50
CA ARG A 217 -4.87 -11.13 6.64
C ARG A 217 -4.25 -10.31 5.52
N TRP A 218 -5.10 -9.64 4.75
CA TRP A 218 -4.68 -8.71 3.71
C TRP A 218 -4.50 -7.31 4.27
N TYR A 219 -3.36 -6.70 3.95
CA TYR A 219 -3.06 -5.31 4.30
C TYR A 219 -2.76 -4.55 3.01
N PHE A 220 -3.49 -3.45 2.77
CA PHE A 220 -3.23 -2.59 1.62
C PHE A 220 -3.71 -1.16 1.87
N ARG A 221 -3.06 -0.17 1.25
CA ARG A 221 -3.48 1.24 1.29
C ARG A 221 -4.36 1.59 0.09
N GLY A 222 -3.88 1.24 -1.11
CA GLY A 222 -4.62 1.37 -2.36
C GLY A 222 -4.90 2.82 -2.76
N ASP A 223 -4.04 3.77 -2.38
CA ASP A 223 -4.17 5.17 -2.80
C ASP A 223 -3.77 5.37 -4.27
N ASP A 224 -2.85 4.54 -4.76
CA ASP A 224 -2.37 4.45 -6.14
C ASP A 224 -3.34 3.72 -7.07
N LEU A 225 -4.30 2.96 -6.53
CA LEU A 225 -5.22 2.13 -7.31
C LEU A 225 -6.48 2.86 -7.79
N ASN A 226 -6.73 4.09 -7.35
CA ASN A 226 -7.99 4.80 -7.67
C ASN A 226 -8.16 5.03 -9.18
N ASN A 227 -7.06 5.28 -9.90
CA ASN A 227 -7.07 5.53 -11.34
C ASN A 227 -7.00 4.26 -12.17
N ALA A 228 -6.84 3.09 -11.53
CA ALA A 228 -6.62 1.82 -12.22
C ALA A 228 -7.93 1.08 -12.55
N TYR A 229 -9.10 1.61 -12.17
CA TYR A 229 -10.38 1.00 -12.47
C TYR A 229 -11.54 1.99 -12.42
N ASN A 230 -12.66 1.64 -13.06
CA ASN A 230 -13.87 2.44 -13.05
C ASN A 230 -14.66 2.22 -11.74
N THR A 231 -14.50 3.12 -10.77
CA THR A 231 -15.25 3.07 -9.50
C THR A 231 -16.75 3.26 -9.64
N THR A 232 -17.20 3.84 -10.76
CA THR A 232 -18.59 4.22 -11.04
C THR A 232 -19.27 3.30 -12.04
N GLN A 233 -18.65 2.16 -12.37
CA GLN A 233 -19.22 1.19 -13.31
C GLN A 233 -20.61 0.73 -12.84
N VAL A 234 -21.57 0.74 -13.77
CA VAL A 234 -22.92 0.23 -13.56
C VAL A 234 -23.05 -1.07 -14.33
N PHE A 235 -23.24 -2.19 -13.62
CA PHE A 235 -23.33 -3.51 -14.22
C PHE A 235 -24.68 -3.73 -14.91
N SER A 236 -24.66 -3.89 -16.23
CA SER A 236 -25.87 -4.08 -17.04
C SER A 236 -26.01 -5.50 -17.59
N ASP A 237 -27.26 -5.96 -17.80
CA ASP A 237 -27.54 -7.17 -18.59
C ASP A 237 -27.33 -6.94 -20.10
N SER A 238 -27.39 -5.68 -20.55
CA SER A 238 -27.25 -5.28 -21.96
C SER A 238 -25.83 -4.83 -22.33
N TYR A 239 -24.81 -5.38 -21.65
CA TYR A 239 -23.42 -5.03 -21.95
C TYR A 239 -23.07 -5.38 -23.42
N PRO A 240 -22.58 -4.41 -24.22
CA PRO A 240 -22.52 -4.55 -25.68
C PRO A 240 -21.39 -5.44 -26.20
N HIS A 241 -20.44 -5.84 -25.34
CA HIS A 241 -19.25 -6.58 -25.74
C HIS A 241 -19.24 -7.99 -25.13
N GLY A 242 -18.76 -8.97 -25.90
CA GLY A 242 -18.47 -10.31 -25.38
C GLY A 242 -17.15 -10.37 -24.60
N THR A 243 -16.76 -11.57 -24.23
CA THR A 243 -15.45 -11.83 -23.60
C THR A 243 -14.30 -11.43 -24.53
N HIS A 244 -13.39 -10.57 -24.06
CA HIS A 244 -12.28 -10.05 -24.87
C HIS A 244 -11.02 -9.79 -24.04
N SER A 245 -9.88 -9.58 -24.70
CA SER A 245 -8.63 -9.22 -24.02
C SER A 245 -8.45 -7.70 -23.99
N LEU A 246 -8.09 -7.17 -22.82
CA LEU A 246 -7.62 -5.79 -22.70
C LEU A 246 -6.19 -5.66 -23.24
N LEU A 247 -5.86 -4.47 -23.71
CA LEU A 247 -4.50 -4.13 -24.11
C LEU A 247 -3.61 -4.00 -22.88
N SER A 248 -2.46 -4.68 -22.89
CA SER A 248 -1.46 -4.57 -21.81
C SER A 248 -1.02 -3.11 -21.56
N ALA A 249 -0.49 -2.84 -20.37
CA ALA A 249 0.10 -1.55 -20.04
C ALA A 249 1.19 -1.15 -21.05
N TRP A 250 1.96 -2.12 -21.55
CA TRP A 250 2.90 -1.91 -22.63
C TRP A 250 2.21 -1.43 -23.91
N HIS A 251 1.12 -2.04 -24.36
CA HIS A 251 0.39 -1.57 -25.54
C HIS A 251 -0.18 -0.16 -25.33
N LEU A 252 -0.74 0.14 -24.16
CA LEU A 252 -1.40 1.42 -23.88
C LEU A 252 -0.41 2.58 -23.64
N SER A 253 0.75 2.28 -23.06
CA SER A 253 1.84 3.25 -22.88
C SER A 253 2.73 3.41 -24.10
N ALA A 254 2.42 2.71 -25.20
CA ALA A 254 3.14 2.90 -26.45
C ALA A 254 2.79 4.29 -26.97
N ALA A 255 3.75 5.21 -26.94
CA ALA A 255 3.67 6.45 -27.70
C ALA A 255 3.78 6.09 -29.20
N VAL A 256 2.69 5.64 -29.80
CA VAL A 256 2.57 5.58 -31.26
C VAL A 256 1.98 6.92 -31.66
N GLY A 257 2.86 7.82 -32.06
CA GLY A 257 2.47 9.18 -32.43
C GLY A 257 3.47 9.71 -33.43
N VAL A 258 2.94 10.45 -34.39
CA VAL A 258 3.77 11.34 -35.20
C VAL A 258 4.33 12.41 -34.26
N PRO A 259 5.57 12.86 -34.45
CA PRO A 259 6.14 13.94 -33.65
C PRO A 259 5.16 15.13 -33.52
N PRO A 260 5.12 15.84 -32.39
CA PRO A 260 4.16 16.93 -32.17
C PRO A 260 4.25 18.07 -33.19
N ASP A 261 5.35 18.12 -33.95
CA ASP A 261 5.64 19.03 -35.07
C ASP A 261 5.14 18.51 -36.45
N PHE A 262 4.57 17.31 -36.53
CA PHE A 262 4.12 16.73 -37.78
C PHE A 262 2.80 17.34 -38.27
N ILE A 263 2.83 17.85 -39.50
CA ILE A 263 1.65 18.37 -40.21
C ILE A 263 1.58 17.65 -41.57
N GLY A 264 0.57 16.80 -41.77
CA GLY A 264 0.34 16.11 -43.04
C GLY A 264 -0.55 14.87 -42.91
N PRO A 265 -1.01 14.28 -44.03
CA PRO A 265 -1.77 13.03 -44.01
C PRO A 265 -0.85 11.83 -43.69
N LEU A 266 -1.24 11.05 -42.68
CA LEU A 266 -0.63 9.75 -42.38
C LEU A 266 -1.10 8.73 -43.43
N GLN A 267 -0.33 8.54 -44.49
CA GLN A 267 -0.53 7.39 -45.37
C GLN A 267 0.17 6.17 -44.78
N ALA A 268 -0.49 5.01 -44.76
CA ALA A 268 0.08 3.75 -44.29
C ALA A 268 1.10 3.18 -45.31
N THR A 269 2.17 3.95 -45.59
CA THR A 269 3.26 3.55 -46.47
C THR A 269 4.50 3.16 -45.66
N PRO A 270 5.42 2.34 -46.21
CA PRO A 270 6.70 2.03 -45.58
C PRO A 270 7.53 3.26 -45.19
N ALA A 271 7.33 4.39 -45.88
CA ALA A 271 7.97 5.64 -45.52
C ALA A 271 7.39 6.25 -44.23
N ALA A 272 6.06 6.19 -44.01
CA ALA A 272 5.43 6.66 -42.78
C ALA A 272 5.80 5.83 -41.55
N LEU A 273 6.18 4.55 -41.73
CA LEU A 273 6.75 3.70 -40.68
C LEU A 273 8.05 4.27 -40.09
N SER A 274 8.83 5.06 -40.85
CA SER A 274 10.03 5.74 -40.34
C SER A 274 9.73 6.98 -39.49
N LEU A 275 8.52 7.55 -39.62
CA LEU A 275 8.03 8.64 -38.77
C LEU A 275 7.52 8.13 -37.41
N LEU A 276 7.20 6.84 -37.33
CA LEU A 276 6.89 6.17 -36.07
C LEU A 276 8.19 5.91 -35.32
N ARG A 277 8.35 6.53 -34.15
CA ARG A 277 9.53 6.29 -33.32
C ARG A 277 9.52 4.84 -32.82
N PRO A 278 10.54 4.01 -33.15
CA PRO A 278 10.64 2.67 -32.56
C PRO A 278 10.82 2.83 -31.05
N ARG A 279 10.05 2.03 -30.30
CA ARG A 279 10.10 2.06 -28.84
C ARG A 279 11.49 1.65 -28.35
N ALA A 280 12.02 2.35 -27.35
CA ALA A 280 13.14 1.84 -26.59
C ALA A 280 12.73 0.51 -25.93
N LEU A 281 13.49 -0.56 -26.19
CA LEU A 281 13.28 -1.84 -25.51
C LEU A 281 13.44 -1.61 -23.99
N PRO A 282 12.67 -2.33 -23.14
CA PRO A 282 12.83 -2.21 -21.70
C PRO A 282 14.30 -2.52 -21.32
N PRO A 283 14.87 -1.79 -20.34
CA PRO A 283 16.20 -2.11 -19.85
C PRO A 283 16.22 -3.57 -19.38
N LYS A 284 17.24 -4.33 -19.78
CA LYS A 284 17.39 -5.72 -19.32
C LYS A 284 17.45 -5.71 -17.79
N PRO A 285 16.72 -6.62 -17.10
CA PRO A 285 16.79 -6.69 -15.64
C PRO A 285 18.24 -6.89 -15.19
N PRO A 286 18.62 -6.37 -14.01
CA PRO A 286 19.97 -6.54 -13.49
C PRO A 286 20.27 -8.03 -13.37
N HIS A 287 21.45 -8.43 -13.85
CA HIS A 287 21.87 -9.83 -13.89
C HIS A 287 21.80 -10.46 -12.49
N LYS A 288 21.44 -11.75 -12.38
CA LYS A 288 21.19 -12.46 -11.10
C LYS A 288 22.36 -12.40 -10.08
N HIS A 289 23.57 -12.11 -10.56
CA HIS A 289 24.75 -11.89 -9.73
C HIS A 289 24.84 -10.47 -9.14
N MET A 290 24.29 -9.47 -9.83
CA MET A 290 24.28 -8.07 -9.41
C MET A 290 23.33 -7.83 -8.23
N SER A 291 22.18 -8.53 -8.21
CA SER A 291 21.25 -8.47 -7.08
C SER A 291 21.83 -9.08 -5.80
N LYS A 292 22.57 -10.19 -5.92
CA LYS A 292 23.31 -10.81 -4.81
C LYS A 292 24.41 -9.89 -4.28
N PHE A 293 25.16 -9.24 -5.17
CA PHE A 293 26.20 -8.29 -4.78
C PHE A 293 25.63 -7.09 -4.02
N LEU A 294 24.57 -6.46 -4.53
CA LEU A 294 23.90 -5.32 -3.88
C LEU A 294 23.38 -5.70 -2.49
N PHE A 295 22.79 -6.88 -2.35
CA PHE A 295 22.29 -7.37 -1.07
C PHE A 295 23.43 -7.60 -0.06
N CYS A 296 24.52 -8.23 -0.49
CA CYS A 296 25.71 -8.43 0.35
C CYS A 296 26.37 -7.10 0.76
N SER A 297 26.45 -6.12 -0.15
CA SER A 297 27.01 -4.80 0.19
C SER A 297 26.17 -4.05 1.21
N LEU A 298 24.84 -4.19 1.15
CA LEU A 298 23.93 -3.54 2.08
C LEU A 298 24.04 -4.16 3.49
N LEU A 299 24.14 -5.48 3.57
CA LEU A 299 24.39 -6.21 4.82
C LEU A 299 25.73 -5.84 5.45
N LEU A 300 26.79 -5.75 4.65
CA LEU A 300 28.11 -5.34 5.11
C LEU A 300 28.09 -3.92 5.70
N GLY A 301 27.40 -2.98 5.03
CA GLY A 301 27.26 -1.60 5.52
C GLY A 301 26.54 -1.51 6.87
N VAL A 302 25.49 -2.32 7.07
CA VAL A 302 24.78 -2.39 8.36
C VAL A 302 25.69 -2.97 9.45
N VAL A 303 26.42 -4.05 9.16
CA VAL A 303 27.36 -4.65 10.13
C VAL A 303 28.46 -3.66 10.51
N LEU A 304 29.08 -2.98 9.55
CA LEU A 304 30.12 -1.98 9.81
C LEU A 304 29.58 -0.78 10.62
N GLY A 305 28.34 -0.34 10.33
CA GLY A 305 27.69 0.74 11.09
C GLY A 305 27.42 0.35 12.55
N VAL A 306 26.91 -0.86 12.79
CA VAL A 306 26.67 -1.38 14.15
C VAL A 306 28.00 -1.58 14.89
N PHE A 307 29.01 -2.13 14.22
CA PHE A 307 30.32 -2.35 14.83
C PHE A 307 31.02 -1.03 15.17
N GLY A 308 30.98 -0.05 14.26
CA GLY A 308 31.49 1.30 14.51
C GLY A 308 30.77 2.02 15.65
N TYR A 309 29.45 1.85 15.77
CA TYR A 309 28.67 2.39 16.87
C TYR A 309 29.04 1.74 18.22
N HIS A 310 29.23 0.42 18.27
CA HIS A 310 29.50 -0.31 19.51
C HIS A 310 30.95 -0.21 19.99
N PHE A 311 31.92 -0.14 19.08
CA PHE A 311 33.34 -0.15 19.43
C PHE A 311 34.01 1.23 19.40
N TRP A 312 33.48 2.21 18.66
CA TRP A 312 34.11 3.52 18.46
C TRP A 312 33.25 4.74 18.86
N GLY A 313 32.08 4.52 19.48
CA GLY A 313 31.13 5.56 19.90
C GLY A 313 31.58 6.57 20.96
N SER A 314 32.89 6.76 21.18
CA SER A 314 33.40 7.75 22.14
C SER A 314 34.66 8.50 21.70
N PHE A 315 35.21 8.26 20.51
CA PHE A 315 36.44 8.95 20.06
C PHE A 315 36.20 10.32 19.39
N PHE A 316 34.97 10.63 18.97
CA PHE A 316 34.63 11.87 18.25
C PHE A 316 33.46 12.65 18.88
N ALA A 317 33.29 12.57 20.19
CA ALA A 317 32.47 13.57 20.89
C ALA A 317 33.37 14.81 21.11
N PRO A 318 33.08 15.97 20.50
CA PRO A 318 33.84 17.17 20.80
C PRO A 318 33.57 17.53 22.27
N GLU A 319 34.63 17.59 23.09
CA GLU A 319 34.54 18.12 24.45
C GLU A 319 34.07 19.57 24.39
N VAL A 320 32.87 19.82 24.90
CA VAL A 320 32.39 21.19 25.13
C VAL A 320 33.18 21.72 26.33
N VAL A 321 34.29 22.41 26.05
CA VAL A 321 35.08 23.12 27.07
C VAL A 321 34.19 24.19 27.69
N GLN A 322 33.70 23.97 28.91
CA GLN A 322 33.04 25.00 29.71
C GLN A 322 34.07 26.06 30.09
N LYS A 323 33.93 27.26 29.51
CA LYS A 323 34.78 28.41 29.81
C LYS A 323 34.59 28.84 31.27
N LYS A 324 35.62 28.67 32.09
CA LYS A 324 35.67 29.13 33.48
C LYS A 324 35.61 30.67 33.48
N GLU A 325 34.58 31.27 34.09
CA GLU A 325 34.45 32.73 34.17
C GLU A 325 35.58 33.30 35.05
N GLU A 326 36.43 34.16 34.48
CA GLU A 326 37.46 34.89 35.23
C GLU A 326 36.82 36.07 35.97
N PHE A 327 36.89 36.06 37.31
CA PHE A 327 36.42 37.16 38.15
C PHE A 327 37.46 38.29 38.19
N VAL A 328 37.11 39.48 37.70
CA VAL A 328 37.95 40.69 37.86
C VAL A 328 37.59 41.36 39.19
N TYR A 329 38.52 41.31 40.15
CA TYR A 329 38.33 41.94 41.46
C TYR A 329 38.84 43.39 41.48
N SER A 330 38.10 44.28 42.12
CA SER A 330 38.56 45.65 42.39
C SER A 330 39.79 45.62 43.29
N LYS A 331 40.86 46.33 42.90
CA LYS A 331 42.08 46.48 43.70
C LYS A 331 42.01 47.64 44.70
N THR A 332 41.06 48.55 44.51
CA THR A 332 40.99 49.84 45.22
C THR A 332 39.90 49.86 46.28
N ILE A 333 38.86 49.04 46.11
CA ILE A 333 37.66 49.04 46.97
C ILE A 333 37.43 47.61 47.48
N THR A 334 37.30 47.47 48.79
CA THR A 334 36.98 46.20 49.45
C THR A 334 35.60 46.26 50.10
N GLY A 335 34.99 45.08 50.26
CA GLY A 335 33.74 44.94 50.99
C GLY A 335 34.00 44.95 52.50
N VAL A 336 33.29 45.81 53.24
CA VAL A 336 33.42 45.93 54.70
C VAL A 336 32.33 45.13 55.42
N GLY A 337 31.12 45.10 54.86
CA GLY A 337 30.02 44.34 55.42
C GLY A 337 28.84 44.24 54.46
N TYR A 338 27.87 43.39 54.78
CA TYR A 338 26.66 43.24 53.98
C TYR A 338 25.41 43.20 54.86
N MET A 339 24.28 43.60 54.29
CA MET A 339 22.96 43.47 54.88
C MET A 339 22.05 42.73 53.88
N SER A 340 21.39 41.68 54.35
CA SER A 340 20.39 40.96 53.55
C SER A 340 19.02 41.64 53.68
N GLN A 341 18.44 42.04 52.54
CA GLN A 341 17.06 42.51 52.42
C GLN A 341 16.30 41.56 51.48
N GLY A 342 15.96 40.38 52.01
CA GLY A 342 15.18 39.36 51.29
C GLY A 342 15.95 38.75 50.12
N SER A 343 15.57 39.10 48.89
CA SER A 343 16.20 38.62 47.65
C SER A 343 17.40 39.47 47.21
N THR A 344 17.71 40.54 47.94
CA THR A 344 18.75 41.50 47.57
C THR A 344 19.77 41.68 48.69
N PHE A 345 21.03 41.91 48.33
CA PHE A 345 22.11 42.16 49.28
C PHE A 345 22.60 43.59 49.12
N LEU A 346 22.55 44.37 50.19
CA LEU A 346 23.22 45.65 50.28
C LEU A 346 24.62 45.42 50.81
N VAL A 347 25.60 46.02 50.17
CA VAL A 347 27.02 45.86 50.47
C VAL A 347 27.61 47.22 50.85
N SER A 348 28.25 47.28 52.01
CA SER A 348 29.03 48.42 52.46
C SER A 348 30.47 48.30 51.96
N LEU A 349 30.96 49.34 51.31
CA LEU A 349 32.28 49.41 50.69
C LEU A 349 33.25 50.22 51.56
N SER A 350 34.55 49.99 51.36
CA SER A 350 35.63 50.68 52.09
C SER A 350 35.68 52.20 51.87
N ASP A 351 35.02 52.71 50.83
CA ASP A 351 34.89 54.14 50.55
C ASP A 351 33.66 54.78 51.24
N GLY A 352 32.95 54.03 52.09
CA GLY A 352 31.80 54.50 52.86
C GLY A 352 30.46 54.45 52.12
N ARG A 353 30.43 53.96 50.88
CA ARG A 353 29.19 53.79 50.11
C ARG A 353 28.48 52.48 50.48
N VAL A 354 27.15 52.53 50.47
CA VAL A 354 26.30 51.33 50.57
C VAL A 354 25.54 51.17 49.26
N ILE A 355 25.75 50.03 48.59
CA ILE A 355 25.20 49.76 47.26
C ILE A 355 24.51 48.40 47.21
N GLN A 356 23.53 48.25 46.32
CA GLN A 356 22.87 46.97 46.08
C GLN A 356 23.71 46.11 45.12
N ALA A 357 24.07 44.90 45.54
CA ALA A 357 24.82 43.97 44.72
C ALA A 357 23.96 43.40 43.58
N LEU A 358 24.50 43.40 42.35
CA LEU A 358 23.88 42.77 41.19
C LEU A 358 23.87 41.24 41.32
N ARG A 359 24.95 40.69 41.89
CA ARG A 359 25.09 39.28 42.25
C ARG A 359 25.87 39.18 43.54
N PHE A 360 25.48 38.26 44.41
CA PHE A 360 26.15 38.02 45.70
C PHE A 360 26.35 36.52 45.89
N ARG A 361 27.55 36.11 46.32
CA ARG A 361 27.87 34.70 46.58
C ARG A 361 28.80 34.59 47.80
N PHE A 362 28.49 33.65 48.69
CA PHE A 362 29.40 33.25 49.76
C PHE A 362 30.54 32.40 49.21
N VAL A 363 31.77 32.67 49.67
CA VAL A 363 32.98 31.92 49.30
C VAL A 363 33.71 31.53 50.59
N ASP A 364 34.58 30.54 50.52
CA ASP A 364 35.36 30.13 51.69
C ASP A 364 36.20 31.33 52.21
N GLY A 365 35.91 31.78 53.42
CA GLY A 365 36.56 32.93 54.07
C GLY A 365 35.86 34.28 53.91
N GLY A 366 34.66 34.34 53.33
CA GLY A 366 33.87 35.57 53.26
C GLY A 366 32.80 35.58 52.18
N TRP A 367 32.68 36.69 51.47
CA TRP A 367 31.69 36.85 50.41
C TRP A 367 32.25 37.67 49.25
N ILE A 368 31.69 37.43 48.07
CA ILE A 368 31.95 38.23 46.87
C ILE A 368 30.65 38.83 46.36
N ALA A 369 30.73 40.11 45.99
CA ALA A 369 29.61 40.85 45.44
C ALA A 369 30.01 41.51 44.13
N GLN A 370 29.11 41.45 43.16
CA GLN A 370 29.23 42.18 41.91
C GLN A 370 28.58 43.55 42.07
N ILE A 371 29.40 44.59 42.00
CA ILE A 371 28.98 45.98 42.19
C ILE A 371 28.63 46.65 40.87
N GLU A 372 29.32 46.26 39.80
CA GLU A 372 29.09 46.68 38.42
C GLU A 372 29.30 45.47 37.48
N PRO A 373 28.77 45.49 36.24
CA PRO A 373 29.02 44.43 35.27
C PRO A 373 30.54 44.16 35.09
N GLY A 374 30.97 42.94 35.38
CA GLY A 374 32.39 42.55 35.35
C GLY A 374 33.24 42.90 36.58
N LEU A 375 32.78 43.77 37.50
CA LEU A 375 33.59 44.21 38.65
C LEU A 375 33.09 43.58 39.96
N TRP A 376 33.97 42.80 40.59
CA TRP A 376 33.69 42.10 41.85
C TRP A 376 34.47 42.70 43.01
N VAL A 377 33.85 42.75 44.19
CA VAL A 377 34.51 43.07 45.45
C VAL A 377 34.49 41.85 46.37
N ARG A 378 35.51 41.72 47.20
CA ARG A 378 35.59 40.72 48.27
C ARG A 378 35.40 41.40 49.61
N GLY A 379 34.58 40.81 50.47
CA GLY A 379 34.51 41.17 51.87
C GLY A 379 34.81 39.97 52.76
N ALA A 380 35.36 40.25 53.93
CA ALA A 380 35.54 39.24 54.97
C ALA A 380 34.17 38.84 55.54
N ALA A 381 34.09 37.61 56.08
CA ALA A 381 32.89 37.04 56.68
C ALA A 381 32.35 37.88 57.85
#